data_AF-A0A7C5M0P5-F1
#
_entry.id   AF-A0A7C5M0P5-F1
#
_cell.length_a   1.000
_cell.length_b   1.000
_cell.length_c   1.000
_cell.angle_alpha   90.00
_cell.angle_beta   90.00
_cell.angle_gamma   90.00
#
_symmetry.space_group_name_H-M   'P 1'
#
loop_
_entity.id
_entity.type
_entity.pdbx_description
1 polymer ?
#
loop_
_entity_poly.entity_id
_entity_poly.type
_entity_poly.pdbx_seq_one_letter_code
_entity_poly.pdbx_strand_id
1 'polypeptide(L)'
;MGNKPLALTALSVALGLIAGCAANSSTTSKAAPADSGEKAAATAKISPNKPKNDYNITVNYELGMHCTGFDFTYCCVLPPYNSVQSQVIKTATGPKKYPELLEADEEDHSVVVDDDAGKRFKLSYGFVDNTYSEGSKLAYWNVPYDVDGDGKYEKNENVANAYWTHLYVYEGLKGANPKGTSKDSEKLFVGLQIPVPLDNGPAGAAVPSPMKGGHLHYSGEKGTIVYTKSPVLDNVPIVLTNPGIWDALGLPLTPFDDSLVRTNPLTLTEDLVRPFQETFVSLVDADSGKPVIDSHSGKPITFVGTSPIDVPNCSRCHSNETANGKKYTLYKQERA
;
A
#
# COMPACT_ATOMS: atom_id res chain seq x y z
N MET A 1 -52.87 31.09 2.21
CA MET A 1 -52.32 29.86 2.84
C MET A 1 -51.15 29.43 1.98
N GLY A 2 -49.92 29.20 2.45
CA GLY A 2 -49.42 29.28 3.82
C GLY A 2 -48.04 28.62 3.96
N ASN A 3 -47.12 28.84 3.01
CA ASN A 3 -45.83 28.14 2.98
C ASN A 3 -44.86 28.69 4.03
N LYS A 4 -44.42 27.84 4.96
CA LYS A 4 -43.29 28.08 5.85
C LYS A 4 -42.07 27.30 5.35
N PRO A 5 -40.94 27.94 5.00
CA PRO A 5 -39.66 27.24 4.87
C PRO A 5 -39.06 26.97 6.26
N LEU A 6 -38.39 25.81 6.41
CA LEU A 6 -37.61 25.48 7.60
C LEU A 6 -36.33 26.35 7.67
N ALA A 7 -35.92 26.72 8.89
CA ALA A 7 -34.69 27.47 9.12
C ALA A 7 -33.46 26.57 9.03
N LEU A 8 -32.40 27.06 8.37
CA LEU A 8 -31.09 26.42 8.33
C LEU A 8 -30.21 27.00 9.45
N THR A 9 -29.87 26.20 10.45
CA THR A 9 -29.00 26.62 11.56
C THR A 9 -27.53 26.56 11.15
N ALA A 10 -26.92 27.72 10.89
CA ALA A 10 -25.48 27.84 10.75
C ALA A 10 -24.81 27.87 12.13
N LEU A 11 -23.92 26.92 12.42
CA LEU A 11 -23.12 26.91 13.65
C LEU A 11 -21.70 27.39 13.33
N SER A 12 -21.35 28.57 13.81
CA SER A 12 -20.05 29.22 13.59
C SER A 12 -18.98 28.69 14.55
N VAL A 13 -17.86 28.23 13.99
CA VAL A 13 -16.64 27.90 14.77
C VAL A 13 -15.73 29.13 14.81
N ALA A 14 -15.40 29.60 16.01
CA ALA A 14 -14.53 30.76 16.21
C ALA A 14 -13.04 30.37 16.16
N LEU A 15 -12.26 31.06 15.32
CA LEU A 15 -10.80 30.97 15.31
C LEU A 15 -10.21 32.05 16.24
N GLY A 16 -9.51 31.63 17.29
CA GLY A 16 -8.80 32.53 18.19
C GLY A 16 -7.37 32.81 17.70
N LEU A 17 -7.13 34.01 17.17
CA LEU A 17 -5.78 34.57 16.96
C LEU A 17 -5.34 35.33 18.21
N ILE A 18 -4.16 35.03 18.74
CA ILE A 18 -3.45 35.89 19.69
C ILE A 18 -2.05 36.16 19.13
N ALA A 19 -1.82 37.39 18.70
CA ALA A 19 -0.50 37.89 18.37
C ALA A 19 0.11 38.60 19.59
N GLY A 20 1.40 38.38 19.83
CA GLY A 20 2.15 39.04 20.90
C GLY A 20 3.56 39.39 20.42
N CYS A 21 3.76 40.63 19.98
CA CYS A 21 5.07 41.16 19.64
C CYS A 21 5.76 41.73 20.90
N ALA A 22 7.04 41.42 21.10
CA ALA A 22 7.91 42.15 22.00
C ALA A 22 9.32 42.27 21.38
N ALA A 23 9.95 43.43 21.55
CA ALA A 23 11.14 43.81 20.78
C ALA A 23 12.45 43.25 21.35
N ASN A 24 13.40 42.91 20.47
CA ASN A 24 14.78 42.61 20.83
C ASN A 24 15.59 43.92 20.95
N SER A 25 15.98 44.30 22.16
CA SER A 25 16.96 45.37 22.39
C SER A 25 18.28 44.77 22.90
N SER A 26 19.35 44.97 22.13
CA SER A 26 20.69 44.50 22.48
C SER A 26 21.34 45.38 23.55
N THR A 27 21.70 44.80 24.70
CA THR A 27 22.68 45.39 25.63
C THR A 27 23.66 44.34 26.11
N THR A 28 24.93 44.56 25.80
CA THR A 28 26.06 43.78 26.31
C THR A 28 26.37 44.16 27.76
N SER A 29 26.39 43.18 28.67
CA SER A 29 27.06 43.31 29.97
C SER A 29 27.79 42.01 30.32
N LYS A 30 29.05 42.16 30.75
CA LYS A 30 30.00 41.07 31.01
C LYS A 30 30.24 40.97 32.51
N ALA A 31 29.86 39.86 33.13
CA ALA A 31 30.24 39.53 34.51
C ALA A 31 30.37 38.01 34.67
N ALA A 32 31.27 37.58 35.55
CA ALA A 32 31.53 36.19 35.92
C ALA A 32 31.33 36.04 37.45
N PRO A 33 31.61 34.87 38.03
CA PRO A 33 30.92 33.59 37.81
C PRO A 33 30.22 33.13 39.11
N ALA A 34 29.16 32.32 39.02
CA ALA A 34 28.62 31.65 40.20
C ALA A 34 27.92 30.30 39.88
N ASP A 35 28.49 29.28 40.49
CA ASP A 35 27.89 28.02 40.98
C ASP A 35 27.33 26.97 40.01
N SER A 36 27.70 25.73 40.33
CA SER A 36 27.38 24.48 39.64
C SER A 36 25.99 23.97 40.04
N GLY A 37 25.03 24.01 39.10
CA GLY A 37 23.64 23.63 39.38
C GLY A 37 22.88 22.88 38.28
N GLU A 38 23.48 22.61 37.11
CA GLU A 38 22.78 21.84 36.07
C GLU A 38 22.90 20.33 36.30
N LYS A 39 21.76 19.72 36.67
CA LYS A 39 21.56 18.27 36.54
C LYS A 39 21.64 17.91 35.06
N ALA A 40 22.79 17.41 34.63
CA ALA A 40 22.92 16.80 33.31
C ALA A 40 21.81 15.76 33.11
N ALA A 41 20.97 15.96 32.09
CA ALA A 41 19.96 14.99 31.71
C ALA A 41 20.66 13.67 31.37
N ALA A 42 20.38 12.62 32.15
CA ALA A 42 21.05 11.34 31.99
C ALA A 42 20.76 10.77 30.60
N THR A 43 21.78 10.74 29.74
CA THR A 43 21.76 9.99 28.49
C THR A 43 21.57 8.52 28.83
N ALA A 44 20.33 8.04 28.70
CA ALA A 44 19.99 6.66 28.99
C ALA A 44 20.85 5.73 28.13
N LYS A 45 21.70 4.92 28.76
CA LYS A 45 22.42 3.84 28.08
C LYS A 45 21.37 2.92 27.46
N ILE A 46 21.29 2.93 26.13
CA ILE A 46 20.55 1.91 25.39
C ILE A 46 21.20 0.57 25.72
N SER A 47 20.48 -0.29 26.43
CA SER A 47 20.93 -1.66 26.66
C SER A 47 20.98 -2.36 25.29
N PRO A 48 22.13 -2.91 24.86
CA PRO A 48 22.27 -3.52 23.53
C PRO A 48 21.34 -4.74 23.32
N ASN A 49 20.72 -5.24 24.39
CA ASN A 49 19.85 -6.41 24.37
C ASN A 49 18.35 -6.07 24.56
N LYS A 50 17.94 -4.79 24.54
CA LYS A 50 16.50 -4.44 24.52
C LYS A 50 16.03 -4.26 23.07
N PRO A 51 14.96 -4.95 22.63
CA PRO A 51 14.34 -4.67 21.33
C PRO A 51 13.94 -3.21 21.17
N LYS A 52 13.86 -2.72 19.93
CA LYS A 52 13.46 -1.34 19.64
C LYS A 52 11.96 -1.12 19.74
N ASN A 53 11.18 -2.12 19.30
CA ASN A 53 9.72 -2.12 19.21
C ASN A 53 9.20 -3.47 19.74
N ASP A 54 7.93 -3.56 20.16
CA ASP A 54 7.27 -4.83 20.50
C ASP A 54 7.22 -5.80 19.30
N TYR A 55 6.81 -5.27 18.14
CA TYR A 55 6.69 -5.99 16.87
C TYR A 55 7.41 -5.20 15.75
N ASN A 56 7.92 -5.90 14.75
CA ASN A 56 8.44 -5.31 13.52
C ASN A 56 7.66 -5.82 12.32
N ILE A 57 7.42 -4.96 11.35
CA ILE A 57 6.72 -5.32 10.11
C ILE A 57 7.70 -5.11 8.95
N THR A 58 7.94 -6.13 8.14
CA THR A 58 8.59 -5.94 6.83
C THR A 58 7.57 -5.33 5.88
N VAL A 59 7.97 -4.33 5.10
CA VAL A 59 7.13 -3.75 4.05
C VAL A 59 7.89 -3.90 2.75
N ASN A 60 7.68 -5.06 2.14
CA ASN A 60 8.31 -5.49 0.91
C ASN A 60 7.38 -5.19 -0.27
N TYR A 61 8.01 -5.08 -1.44
CA TYR A 61 7.36 -4.84 -2.71
C TYR A 61 7.83 -5.90 -3.69
N GLU A 62 6.88 -6.52 -4.39
CA GLU A 62 7.17 -7.39 -5.52
C GLU A 62 7.17 -6.56 -6.81
N LEU A 63 8.18 -6.75 -7.67
CA LEU A 63 8.38 -5.94 -8.86
C LEU A 63 7.32 -6.23 -9.94
N GLY A 64 6.27 -5.39 -9.99
CA GLY A 64 5.22 -5.43 -11.02
C GLY A 64 5.31 -4.29 -12.04
N MET A 65 5.70 -3.08 -11.61
CA MET A 65 5.86 -1.94 -12.53
C MET A 65 7.07 -2.09 -13.44
N HIS A 66 6.78 -2.04 -14.74
CA HIS A 66 7.68 -1.77 -15.86
C HIS A 66 6.79 -1.21 -16.99
N CYS A 67 7.24 -0.60 -18.10
CA CYS A 67 8.47 0.16 -18.35
C CYS A 67 8.04 1.18 -19.42
N THR A 68 7.79 2.45 -19.08
CA THR A 68 7.15 3.42 -20.01
C THR A 68 7.90 3.53 -21.34
N GLY A 69 7.22 3.51 -22.48
CA GLY A 69 7.88 3.59 -23.79
C GLY A 69 8.83 4.78 -23.95
N PHE A 70 9.84 4.66 -24.82
CA PHE A 70 10.86 5.70 -25.08
C PHE A 70 10.30 7.05 -25.58
N ASP A 71 9.02 7.09 -25.93
CA ASP A 71 8.30 8.27 -26.38
C ASP A 71 7.11 8.52 -25.44
N PHE A 72 7.14 9.62 -24.69
CA PHE A 72 6.09 9.99 -23.73
C PHE A 72 4.74 10.33 -24.39
N THR A 73 4.65 10.39 -25.73
CA THR A 73 3.35 10.40 -26.43
C THR A 73 2.57 9.09 -26.25
N TYR A 74 3.24 7.98 -25.90
CA TYR A 74 2.64 6.70 -25.54
C TYR A 74 3.23 6.16 -24.22
N CYS A 75 2.61 6.53 -23.10
CA CYS A 75 2.89 5.93 -21.81
C CYS A 75 2.36 4.49 -21.76
N CYS A 76 3.17 3.54 -22.26
CA CYS A 76 2.94 2.11 -22.04
C CYS A 76 3.20 1.75 -20.58
N VAL A 77 2.20 1.97 -19.73
CA VAL A 77 2.13 1.33 -18.41
C VAL A 77 1.85 -0.15 -18.69
N LEU A 78 2.85 -1.04 -18.58
CA LEU A 78 2.51 -2.47 -18.48
C LEU A 78 1.64 -2.61 -17.23
N PRO A 79 0.64 -3.49 -17.26
CA PRO A 79 -0.51 -3.36 -16.36
C PRO A 79 -0.06 -3.19 -14.91
N PRO A 80 -0.42 -2.08 -14.23
CA PRO A 80 0.25 -1.54 -13.03
C PRO A 80 0.06 -2.36 -11.74
N TYR A 81 0.16 -3.68 -11.83
CA TYR A 81 -0.17 -4.62 -10.78
C TYR A 81 1.00 -4.81 -9.82
N ASN A 82 0.88 -4.17 -8.66
CA ASN A 82 1.90 -4.14 -7.63
C ASN A 82 1.44 -4.84 -6.36
N SER A 83 2.31 -5.64 -5.78
CA SER A 83 2.02 -6.37 -4.55
C SER A 83 2.68 -5.67 -3.36
N VAL A 84 1.89 -5.29 -2.36
CA VAL A 84 2.43 -5.03 -1.01
C VAL A 84 2.57 -6.39 -0.34
N GLN A 85 3.77 -6.72 0.13
CA GLN A 85 4.04 -7.97 0.85
C GLN A 85 4.64 -7.65 2.22
N SER A 86 4.29 -8.41 3.25
CA SER A 86 4.69 -8.14 4.62
C SER A 86 4.78 -9.40 5.47
N GLN A 87 5.56 -9.31 6.54
CA GLN A 87 5.67 -10.30 7.60
C GLN A 87 5.73 -9.56 8.94
N VAL A 88 5.10 -10.13 9.96
CA VAL A 88 5.02 -9.54 11.30
C VAL A 88 5.90 -10.34 12.24
N ILE A 89 6.94 -9.72 12.77
CA ILE A 89 7.91 -10.35 13.66
C ILE A 89 7.73 -9.75 15.05
N LYS A 90 7.15 -10.52 15.97
CA LYS A 90 7.15 -10.23 17.40
C LYS A 90 8.57 -10.35 17.94
N THR A 91 8.99 -9.38 18.73
CA THR A 91 10.36 -9.36 19.26
C THR A 91 10.54 -10.26 20.47
N ALA A 92 11.78 -10.67 20.71
CA ALA A 92 12.17 -11.46 21.87
C ALA A 92 11.82 -10.73 23.18
N THR A 93 10.82 -11.23 23.91
CA THR A 93 10.35 -10.66 25.18
C THR A 93 11.24 -11.00 26.38
N GLY A 94 12.40 -11.62 26.18
CA GLY A 94 13.39 -11.84 27.24
C GLY A 94 14.68 -12.56 26.79
N PRO A 95 15.70 -12.68 27.66
CA PRO A 95 17.06 -13.11 27.28
C PRO A 95 17.22 -14.55 26.75
N LYS A 96 16.13 -15.34 26.71
CA LYS A 96 16.09 -16.72 26.21
C LYS A 96 14.86 -17.01 25.34
N LYS A 97 14.09 -15.99 24.96
CA LYS A 97 13.06 -16.10 23.92
C LYS A 97 13.65 -15.64 22.59
N TYR A 98 13.24 -16.27 21.50
CA TYR A 98 13.60 -15.84 20.15
C TYR A 98 12.52 -14.88 19.62
N PRO A 99 12.80 -14.09 18.57
CA PRO A 99 11.75 -13.44 17.80
C PRO A 99 10.84 -14.50 17.15
N GLU A 100 9.55 -14.18 17.06
CA GLU A 100 8.51 -15.09 16.57
C GLU A 100 7.88 -14.44 15.32
N LEU A 101 7.81 -15.18 14.20
CA LEU A 101 7.01 -14.78 13.04
C LEU A 101 5.54 -15.05 13.39
N LEU A 102 4.68 -14.04 13.26
CA LEU A 102 3.25 -14.18 13.52
C LEU A 102 2.51 -14.56 12.24
N GLU A 103 1.69 -15.59 12.38
CA GLU A 103 0.82 -16.10 11.32
C GLU A 103 -0.61 -15.60 11.52
N ALA A 104 -1.53 -16.05 10.65
CA ALA A 104 -2.93 -15.69 10.76
C ALA A 104 -3.72 -16.62 11.69
N ASP A 105 -4.91 -16.17 12.06
CA ASP A 105 -5.97 -17.02 12.58
C ASP A 105 -6.38 -18.08 11.54
N GLU A 106 -6.56 -19.33 11.99
CA GLU A 106 -6.89 -20.47 11.11
C GLU A 106 -8.24 -20.28 10.38
N GLU A 107 -9.19 -19.57 11.00
CA GLU A 107 -10.54 -19.31 10.49
C GLU A 107 -10.66 -17.94 9.79
N ASP A 108 -9.91 -16.92 10.24
CA ASP A 108 -9.85 -15.59 9.61
C ASP A 108 -8.42 -15.21 9.16
N HIS A 109 -8.09 -15.58 7.92
CA HIS A 109 -6.84 -15.21 7.24
C HIS A 109 -6.60 -13.69 7.06
N SER A 110 -7.50 -12.80 7.50
CA SER A 110 -7.24 -11.36 7.60
C SER A 110 -6.74 -10.90 8.98
N VAL A 111 -6.67 -11.81 9.97
CA VAL A 111 -6.31 -11.52 11.36
C VAL A 111 -4.95 -12.12 11.71
N VAL A 112 -3.97 -11.28 12.09
CA VAL A 112 -2.70 -11.71 12.70
C VAL A 112 -2.95 -12.10 14.15
N VAL A 113 -2.33 -13.18 14.63
CA VAL A 113 -2.49 -13.65 16.03
C VAL A 113 -1.15 -13.64 16.78
N ASP A 114 -1.20 -13.23 18.05
CA ASP A 114 -0.14 -13.41 19.05
C ASP A 114 -0.73 -14.15 20.26
N ASP A 115 -0.78 -15.48 20.18
CA ASP A 115 -1.43 -16.37 21.16
C ASP A 115 -0.86 -16.19 22.57
N ASP A 116 0.47 -16.08 22.64
CA ASP A 116 1.29 -15.89 23.83
C ASP A 116 0.88 -14.61 24.60
N ALA A 117 0.31 -13.61 23.91
CA ALA A 117 -0.23 -12.38 24.46
C ALA A 117 -1.78 -12.31 24.45
N GLY A 118 -2.46 -13.29 23.85
CA GLY A 118 -3.91 -13.29 23.63
C GLY A 118 -4.40 -12.12 22.75
N LYS A 119 -3.59 -11.67 21.78
CA LYS A 119 -3.91 -10.50 20.94
C LYS A 119 -4.23 -10.89 19.49
N ARG A 120 -5.13 -10.11 18.89
CA ARG A 120 -5.60 -10.25 17.51
C ARG A 120 -5.45 -8.91 16.80
N PHE A 121 -4.87 -8.91 15.59
CA PHE A 121 -4.59 -7.69 14.84
C PHE A 121 -5.02 -7.79 13.39
N LYS A 122 -5.14 -6.67 12.68
CA LYS A 122 -5.12 -6.62 11.21
C LYS A 122 -3.98 -5.73 10.73
N LEU A 123 -3.50 -5.97 9.52
CA LEU A 123 -2.46 -5.16 8.89
C LEU A 123 -3.11 -4.15 7.95
N SER A 124 -3.44 -2.97 8.47
CA SER A 124 -3.92 -1.87 7.63
C SER A 124 -2.76 -1.32 6.80
N TYR A 125 -2.97 -1.14 5.50
CA TYR A 125 -1.96 -0.59 4.61
C TYR A 125 -2.48 0.61 3.81
N GLY A 126 -1.56 1.32 3.18
CA GLY A 126 -1.89 2.37 2.23
C GLY A 126 -0.65 3.05 1.67
N PHE A 127 -0.89 4.04 0.83
CA PHE A 127 0.15 4.76 0.09
C PHE A 127 0.11 6.24 0.42
N VAL A 128 1.28 6.88 0.45
CA VAL A 128 1.39 8.33 0.58
C VAL A 128 1.05 8.96 -0.77
N ASP A 129 -0.04 9.73 -0.79
CA ASP A 129 -0.50 10.48 -1.99
C ASP A 129 -0.74 9.59 -3.23
N ASN A 130 -1.10 8.31 -3.08
CA ASN A 130 -1.48 7.43 -4.19
C ASN A 130 -2.62 6.47 -3.80
N THR A 131 -3.78 7.05 -3.48
CA THR A 131 -4.92 6.32 -2.88
C THR A 131 -5.96 5.84 -3.91
N TYR A 132 -5.77 6.18 -5.19
CA TYR A 132 -6.53 5.67 -6.32
C TYR A 132 -5.65 5.66 -7.58
N SER A 133 -6.05 4.91 -8.61
CA SER A 133 -5.40 4.90 -9.93
C SER A 133 -6.40 4.70 -11.06
N GLU A 134 -7.34 3.79 -10.93
CA GLU A 134 -8.42 3.62 -11.89
C GLU A 134 -9.36 4.84 -11.88
N GLY A 135 -9.65 5.37 -13.06
CA GLY A 135 -10.29 6.68 -13.18
C GLY A 135 -9.35 7.68 -13.84
N SER A 136 -8.88 8.71 -13.13
CA SER A 136 -8.11 9.77 -13.80
C SER A 136 -6.68 9.37 -14.17
N LYS A 137 -6.03 8.42 -13.47
CA LYS A 137 -4.64 8.01 -13.79
C LYS A 137 -4.59 6.88 -14.82
N LEU A 138 -5.57 5.98 -14.77
CA LEU A 138 -5.79 4.87 -15.71
C LEU A 138 -7.17 4.99 -16.39
N ALA A 139 -7.38 6.06 -17.16
CA ALA A 139 -8.68 6.29 -17.81
C ALA A 139 -9.10 5.17 -18.77
N TYR A 140 -8.13 4.50 -19.39
CA TYR A 140 -8.37 3.40 -20.33
C TYR A 140 -8.87 2.10 -19.67
N TRP A 141 -8.67 1.92 -18.36
CA TRP A 141 -9.12 0.72 -17.64
C TRP A 141 -10.64 0.62 -17.52
N ASN A 142 -11.30 1.77 -17.38
CA ASN A 142 -12.75 1.90 -17.28
C ASN A 142 -13.43 2.00 -18.65
N VAL A 143 -12.70 1.82 -19.75
CA VAL A 143 -13.30 1.77 -21.10
C VAL A 143 -14.12 0.48 -21.21
N PRO A 144 -15.39 0.56 -21.65
CA PRO A 144 -16.21 -0.62 -21.87
C PRO A 144 -15.54 -1.59 -22.85
N TYR A 145 -15.53 -2.87 -22.49
CA TYR A 145 -14.98 -3.95 -23.29
C TYR A 145 -15.90 -5.16 -23.15
N ASP A 146 -16.37 -5.71 -24.25
CA ASP A 146 -17.23 -6.90 -24.31
C ASP A 146 -16.40 -8.12 -23.88
N VAL A 147 -16.52 -8.52 -22.60
CA VAL A 147 -15.63 -9.50 -21.95
C VAL A 147 -16.10 -10.93 -22.24
N ASP A 148 -17.41 -11.13 -22.33
CA ASP A 148 -18.01 -12.46 -22.59
C ASP A 148 -18.36 -12.72 -24.07
N GLY A 149 -18.39 -11.67 -24.90
CA GLY A 149 -18.62 -11.74 -26.34
C GLY A 149 -20.09 -11.70 -26.74
N ASP A 150 -21.00 -11.27 -25.86
CA ASP A 150 -22.45 -11.24 -26.14
C ASP A 150 -22.93 -10.00 -26.91
N GLY A 151 -22.05 -9.02 -27.14
CA GLY A 151 -22.32 -7.79 -27.89
C GLY A 151 -22.96 -6.67 -27.07
N LYS A 152 -22.96 -6.76 -25.73
CA LYS A 152 -23.38 -5.70 -24.79
C LYS A 152 -22.18 -5.21 -23.98
N TYR A 153 -22.49 -4.32 -23.03
CA TYR A 153 -21.54 -3.80 -22.05
C TYR A 153 -22.26 -3.70 -20.70
N GLU A 154 -22.09 -4.70 -19.86
CA GLU A 154 -22.58 -4.70 -18.48
C GLU A 154 -21.66 -3.91 -17.53
N LYS A 155 -22.05 -3.83 -16.25
CA LYS A 155 -21.39 -2.97 -15.25
C LYS A 155 -19.89 -3.28 -15.06
N ASN A 156 -19.49 -4.54 -15.17
CA ASN A 156 -18.12 -5.00 -14.91
C ASN A 156 -17.33 -5.23 -16.22
N GLU A 157 -17.94 -4.93 -17.37
CA GLU A 157 -17.37 -5.20 -18.68
C GLU A 157 -16.48 -4.06 -19.14
N ASN A 158 -15.21 -4.15 -18.74
CA ASN A 158 -14.21 -3.12 -18.98
C ASN A 158 -12.82 -3.73 -19.17
N VAL A 159 -11.88 -2.91 -19.66
CA VAL A 159 -10.50 -3.33 -19.95
C VAL A 159 -9.79 -3.94 -18.73
N ALA A 160 -10.06 -3.44 -17.52
CA ALA A 160 -9.49 -3.96 -16.28
C ALA A 160 -9.88 -5.44 -16.03
N ASN A 161 -11.15 -5.76 -16.23
CA ASN A 161 -11.70 -7.11 -16.07
C ASN A 161 -11.28 -8.00 -17.25
N ALA A 162 -11.34 -7.49 -18.48
CA ALA A 162 -10.91 -8.20 -19.69
C ALA A 162 -9.47 -8.73 -19.60
N TYR A 163 -8.56 -7.97 -18.97
CA TYR A 163 -7.16 -8.35 -18.82
C TYR A 163 -6.98 -9.68 -18.06
N TRP A 164 -7.79 -9.93 -17.03
CA TRP A 164 -7.60 -11.06 -16.11
C TRP A 164 -8.26 -12.37 -16.51
N THR A 165 -9.05 -12.38 -17.59
CA THR A 165 -9.84 -13.52 -18.08
C THR A 165 -9.07 -14.79 -18.40
N HIS A 166 -7.73 -14.73 -18.44
CA HIS A 166 -6.84 -15.88 -18.59
C HIS A 166 -6.51 -16.59 -17.26
N LEU A 167 -6.88 -16.00 -16.11
CA LEU A 167 -6.72 -16.56 -14.78
C LEU A 167 -8.07 -17.06 -14.24
N TYR A 168 -8.06 -18.18 -13.53
CA TYR A 168 -9.25 -18.74 -12.88
C TYR A 168 -8.93 -19.52 -11.62
N VAL A 169 -9.97 -19.79 -10.84
CA VAL A 169 -9.94 -20.67 -9.67
C VAL A 169 -11.12 -21.63 -9.70
N TYR A 170 -11.06 -22.73 -8.96
CA TYR A 170 -12.24 -23.57 -8.69
C TYR A 170 -12.90 -23.19 -7.37
N GLU A 171 -12.10 -22.82 -6.36
CA GLU A 171 -12.56 -22.46 -5.02
C GLU A 171 -11.52 -21.58 -4.31
N GLY A 172 -11.88 -20.33 -4.03
CA GLY A 172 -11.00 -19.35 -3.37
C GLY A 172 -9.67 -19.12 -4.11
N LEU A 173 -8.67 -18.56 -3.40
CA LEU A 173 -7.32 -18.32 -3.95
C LEU A 173 -6.25 -19.29 -3.42
N LYS A 174 -6.66 -20.36 -2.71
CA LYS A 174 -5.72 -21.34 -2.10
C LYS A 174 -5.31 -22.47 -3.06
N GLY A 175 -5.50 -22.29 -4.38
CA GLY A 175 -5.20 -23.32 -5.38
C GLY A 175 -5.99 -24.62 -5.22
N ALA A 176 -7.24 -24.53 -4.75
CA ALA A 176 -8.09 -25.70 -4.62
C ALA A 176 -8.63 -26.14 -5.99
N ASN A 177 -8.66 -27.45 -6.23
CA ASN A 177 -9.45 -28.12 -7.28
C ASN A 177 -9.95 -29.45 -6.69
N PRO A 178 -10.97 -29.42 -5.79
CA PRO A 178 -11.33 -30.57 -4.96
C PRO A 178 -11.87 -31.77 -5.75
N LYS A 179 -12.35 -31.54 -6.99
CA LYS A 179 -12.90 -32.57 -7.88
C LYS A 179 -11.87 -33.10 -8.89
N GLY A 180 -10.66 -32.54 -8.95
CA GLY A 180 -9.67 -32.84 -9.99
C GLY A 180 -10.20 -32.60 -11.41
N THR A 181 -11.09 -31.63 -11.58
CA THR A 181 -11.80 -31.38 -12.84
C THR A 181 -11.02 -30.45 -13.76
N SER A 182 -11.34 -30.47 -15.05
CA SER A 182 -10.86 -29.53 -16.08
C SER A 182 -12.01 -28.86 -16.84
N LYS A 183 -13.26 -29.11 -16.45
CA LYS A 183 -14.44 -28.55 -17.13
C LYS A 183 -14.48 -27.04 -16.96
N ASP A 184 -14.60 -26.32 -18.07
CA ASP A 184 -14.72 -24.86 -18.06
C ASP A 184 -15.94 -24.37 -17.27
N SER A 185 -17.03 -25.15 -17.20
CA SER A 185 -18.21 -24.84 -16.39
C SER A 185 -17.99 -24.89 -14.87
N GLU A 186 -16.83 -25.37 -14.41
CA GLU A 186 -16.45 -25.42 -12.99
C GLU A 186 -15.34 -24.40 -12.67
N LYS A 187 -14.83 -23.67 -13.67
CA LYS A 187 -13.80 -22.63 -13.50
C LYS A 187 -14.48 -21.27 -13.30
N LEU A 188 -14.01 -20.54 -12.29
CA LEU A 188 -14.38 -19.15 -12.02
C LEU A 188 -13.25 -18.26 -12.51
N PHE A 189 -13.40 -17.69 -13.70
CA PHE A 189 -12.41 -16.79 -14.30
C PHE A 189 -12.47 -15.41 -13.64
N VAL A 190 -11.30 -14.88 -13.32
CA VAL A 190 -11.12 -13.52 -12.82
C VAL A 190 -11.41 -12.54 -13.96
N GLY A 191 -12.17 -11.49 -13.70
CA GLY A 191 -12.68 -10.58 -14.72
C GLY A 191 -13.95 -11.03 -15.45
N LEU A 192 -14.40 -12.27 -15.27
CA LEU A 192 -15.66 -12.80 -15.83
C LEU A 192 -16.64 -13.14 -14.71
N GLN A 193 -16.54 -14.34 -14.13
CA GLN A 193 -17.40 -14.77 -13.02
C GLN A 193 -17.01 -14.10 -11.69
N ILE A 194 -15.74 -13.72 -11.54
CA ILE A 194 -15.22 -13.00 -10.38
C ILE A 194 -14.75 -11.62 -10.86
N PRO A 195 -15.59 -10.57 -10.78
CA PRO A 195 -15.19 -9.24 -11.22
C PRO A 195 -14.12 -8.65 -10.30
N VAL A 196 -13.12 -7.99 -10.88
CA VAL A 196 -12.12 -7.21 -10.16
C VAL A 196 -12.73 -5.83 -9.87
N PRO A 197 -12.84 -5.42 -8.58
CA PRO A 197 -13.33 -4.09 -8.24
C PRO A 197 -12.34 -2.98 -8.63
N LEU A 198 -12.85 -1.77 -8.85
CA LEU A 198 -12.05 -0.56 -9.05
C LEU A 198 -11.00 -0.39 -7.93
N ASP A 199 -9.76 -0.05 -8.29
CA ASP A 199 -8.62 0.16 -7.39
C ASP A 199 -8.25 -1.08 -6.54
N ASN A 200 -8.52 -2.28 -7.06
CA ASN A 200 -8.18 -3.57 -6.44
C ASN A 200 -7.42 -4.47 -7.43
N GLY A 201 -6.66 -5.43 -6.90
CA GLY A 201 -6.03 -6.48 -7.70
C GLY A 201 -6.90 -7.73 -7.90
N PRO A 202 -6.43 -8.71 -8.69
CA PRO A 202 -7.19 -9.93 -9.01
C PRO A 202 -7.51 -10.78 -7.77
N ALA A 203 -6.71 -10.67 -6.70
CA ALA A 203 -7.00 -11.30 -5.41
C ALA A 203 -8.04 -10.55 -4.55
N GLY A 204 -8.23 -9.25 -4.79
CA GLY A 204 -9.04 -8.35 -3.95
C GLY A 204 -10.53 -8.69 -3.91
N ALA A 205 -11.02 -9.54 -4.81
CA ALA A 205 -12.39 -10.05 -4.77
C ALA A 205 -12.62 -11.13 -3.70
N ALA A 206 -11.58 -11.88 -3.29
CA ALA A 206 -11.71 -12.92 -2.27
C ALA A 206 -11.51 -12.38 -0.85
N VAL A 207 -10.59 -11.43 -0.68
CA VAL A 207 -10.43 -10.64 0.55
C VAL A 207 -10.25 -9.16 0.13
N PRO A 208 -11.22 -8.27 0.41
CA PRO A 208 -11.19 -6.87 -0.01
C PRO A 208 -9.88 -6.17 0.32
N SER A 209 -9.10 -5.93 -0.73
CA SER A 209 -7.77 -5.31 -0.69
C SER A 209 -7.75 -4.04 -1.55
N PRO A 210 -8.54 -3.00 -1.21
CA PRO A 210 -8.54 -1.74 -1.94
C PRO A 210 -7.28 -0.92 -1.61
N MET A 211 -6.77 -0.17 -2.59
CA MET A 211 -5.66 0.79 -2.40
C MET A 211 -5.86 1.77 -1.22
N LYS A 212 -7.12 2.01 -0.81
CA LYS A 212 -7.50 2.91 0.27
C LYS A 212 -8.27 2.19 1.37
N GLY A 213 -7.67 2.13 2.56
CA GLY A 213 -8.30 1.53 3.75
C GLY A 213 -8.37 0.01 3.73
N GLY A 214 -7.59 -0.63 2.84
CA GLY A 214 -7.46 -2.08 2.78
C GLY A 214 -6.66 -2.65 3.96
N HIS A 215 -6.77 -3.97 4.09
CA HIS A 215 -5.95 -4.77 5.01
C HIS A 215 -5.23 -5.85 4.21
N LEU A 216 -4.00 -6.19 4.59
CA LEU A 216 -3.29 -7.33 4.02
C LEU A 216 -3.97 -8.63 4.48
N HIS A 217 -3.95 -9.64 3.62
CA HIS A 217 -4.45 -10.99 3.92
C HIS A 217 -3.30 -12.00 3.92
N TYR A 218 -3.46 -13.13 4.62
CA TYR A 218 -2.39 -14.13 4.74
C TYR A 218 -2.51 -15.23 3.69
N SER A 219 -1.45 -15.39 2.89
CA SER A 219 -1.35 -16.37 1.82
C SER A 219 -1.36 -17.83 2.31
N GLY A 220 -1.14 -18.07 3.61
CA GLY A 220 -1.22 -19.38 4.26
C GLY A 220 -0.14 -20.37 3.81
N GLU A 221 -0.33 -21.66 4.10
CA GLU A 221 0.66 -22.72 3.84
C GLU A 221 0.99 -22.96 2.35
N LYS A 222 0.07 -22.62 1.45
CA LYS A 222 0.19 -22.90 0.01
C LYS A 222 0.49 -21.65 -0.83
N GLY A 223 0.35 -20.47 -0.24
CA GLY A 223 0.40 -19.23 -0.99
C GLY A 223 -0.90 -18.93 -1.75
N THR A 224 -0.90 -17.79 -2.42
CA THR A 224 -1.99 -17.34 -3.30
C THR A 224 -1.80 -17.97 -4.66
N ILE A 225 -2.63 -18.95 -5.01
CA ILE A 225 -2.53 -19.75 -6.24
C ILE A 225 -3.80 -19.58 -7.07
N VAL A 226 -3.60 -19.19 -8.33
CA VAL A 226 -4.61 -19.26 -9.40
C VAL A 226 -4.18 -20.31 -10.43
N TYR A 227 -5.09 -20.63 -11.35
CA TYR A 227 -4.80 -21.45 -12.51
C TYR A 227 -4.89 -20.61 -13.79
N THR A 228 -4.16 -21.04 -14.82
CA THR A 228 -4.36 -20.56 -16.19
C THR A 228 -4.53 -21.73 -17.16
N LYS A 229 -4.97 -21.42 -18.37
CA LYS A 229 -5.02 -22.37 -19.49
C LYS A 229 -4.41 -21.73 -20.74
N SER A 230 -3.60 -22.52 -21.43
CA SER A 230 -3.07 -22.22 -22.76
C SER A 230 -3.74 -23.16 -23.78
N PRO A 231 -3.55 -22.96 -25.09
CA PRO A 231 -4.03 -23.91 -26.10
C PRO A 231 -3.48 -25.34 -26.00
N VAL A 232 -2.46 -25.57 -25.16
CA VAL A 232 -1.75 -26.86 -25.03
C VAL A 232 -1.87 -27.47 -23.63
N LEU A 233 -2.00 -26.63 -22.59
CA LEU A 233 -2.02 -27.05 -21.18
C LEU A 233 -3.17 -26.37 -20.44
N ASP A 234 -3.94 -27.16 -19.70
CA ASP A 234 -5.01 -26.72 -18.80
C ASP A 234 -4.62 -26.98 -17.35
N ASN A 235 -5.29 -26.33 -16.38
CA ASN A 235 -4.96 -26.38 -14.95
C ASN A 235 -3.48 -26.09 -14.62
N VAL A 236 -2.83 -25.16 -15.33
CA VAL A 236 -1.46 -24.75 -15.02
C VAL A 236 -1.49 -23.85 -13.78
N PRO A 237 -0.92 -24.25 -12.62
CA PRO A 237 -0.93 -23.42 -11.43
C PRO A 237 0.07 -22.27 -11.57
N ILE A 238 -0.36 -21.07 -11.17
CA ILE A 238 0.49 -19.90 -11.00
C ILE A 238 0.43 -19.51 -9.53
N VAL A 239 1.58 -19.58 -8.85
CA VAL A 239 1.76 -19.05 -7.50
C VAL A 239 2.01 -17.55 -7.65
N LEU A 240 1.04 -16.73 -7.22
CA LEU A 240 1.13 -15.26 -7.26
C LEU A 240 1.77 -14.70 -5.99
N THR A 241 1.54 -15.35 -4.85
CA THR A 241 2.20 -15.03 -3.57
C THR A 241 2.70 -16.30 -2.94
N ASN A 242 3.96 -16.33 -2.50
CA ASN A 242 4.52 -17.48 -1.79
C ASN A 242 3.83 -17.73 -0.43
N PRO A 243 3.91 -18.95 0.13
CA PRO A 243 3.42 -19.25 1.46
C PRO A 243 3.96 -18.33 2.56
N GLY A 244 3.17 -18.10 3.61
CA GLY A 244 3.62 -17.41 4.82
C GLY A 244 3.86 -15.90 4.66
N ILE A 245 3.13 -15.26 3.74
CA ILE A 245 3.25 -13.82 3.44
C ILE A 245 1.90 -13.15 3.65
N TRP A 246 1.92 -11.96 4.24
CA TRP A 246 0.78 -11.05 4.26
C TRP A 246 0.80 -10.17 3.02
N ASP A 247 -0.21 -10.22 2.16
CA ASP A 247 -0.21 -9.52 0.89
C ASP A 247 -1.46 -8.68 0.60
N ALA A 248 -1.27 -7.69 -0.27
CA ALA A 248 -2.31 -7.10 -1.11
C ALA A 248 -1.78 -7.17 -2.54
N LEU A 249 -2.15 -8.25 -3.22
CA LEU A 249 -1.60 -8.65 -4.52
C LEU A 249 -2.17 -7.83 -5.67
N GLY A 250 -1.29 -7.35 -6.54
CA GLY A 250 -1.67 -6.81 -7.86
C GLY A 250 -2.54 -5.56 -7.80
N LEU A 251 -2.29 -4.65 -6.86
CA LEU A 251 -2.95 -3.34 -6.79
C LEU A 251 -2.55 -2.48 -8.00
N PRO A 252 -3.47 -1.72 -8.63
CA PRO A 252 -3.22 -1.00 -9.89
C PRO A 252 -2.42 0.31 -9.72
N LEU A 253 -1.33 0.31 -8.95
CA LEU A 253 -0.60 1.53 -8.57
C LEU A 253 0.11 2.20 -9.76
N THR A 254 -0.17 3.47 -9.97
CA THR A 254 0.52 4.30 -10.97
C THR A 254 1.73 5.05 -10.39
N PRO A 255 2.67 5.52 -11.24
CA PRO A 255 3.85 6.28 -10.80
C PRO A 255 3.56 7.75 -10.47
N PHE A 256 2.30 8.13 -10.30
CA PHE A 256 1.87 9.53 -10.16
C PHE A 256 1.03 9.75 -8.91
N ASP A 257 1.26 10.87 -8.24
CA ASP A 257 0.57 11.19 -6.99
C ASP A 257 -0.85 11.75 -7.24
N ASP A 258 -1.80 11.46 -6.36
CA ASP A 258 -3.19 11.95 -6.35
C ASP A 258 -3.24 13.48 -6.44
N SER A 259 -2.35 14.16 -5.72
CA SER A 259 -2.22 15.62 -5.73
C SER A 259 -1.77 16.18 -7.08
N LEU A 260 -0.98 15.42 -7.86
CA LEU A 260 -0.38 15.85 -9.12
C LEU A 260 -1.26 15.57 -10.35
N VAL A 261 -1.95 14.42 -10.41
CA VAL A 261 -2.82 14.05 -11.57
C VAL A 261 -4.23 14.64 -11.48
N ARG A 262 -4.50 15.42 -10.43
CA ARG A 262 -5.84 15.93 -10.10
C ARG A 262 -6.48 16.86 -11.15
N THR A 263 -5.70 17.32 -12.12
CA THR A 263 -6.11 18.28 -13.16
C THR A 263 -6.51 17.63 -14.49
N ASN A 264 -5.65 16.78 -15.08
CA ASN A 264 -5.95 16.01 -16.31
C ASN A 264 -4.83 14.96 -16.60
N PRO A 265 -5.10 13.68 -16.89
CA PRO A 265 -4.08 12.75 -17.40
C PRO A 265 -3.43 13.20 -18.71
N LEU A 266 -4.14 13.96 -19.55
CA LEU A 266 -3.60 14.47 -20.82
C LEU A 266 -2.63 15.66 -20.62
N THR A 267 -2.43 16.12 -19.38
CA THR A 267 -1.41 17.12 -19.03
C THR A 267 -0.28 16.52 -18.19
N LEU A 268 -0.12 15.20 -18.20
CA LEU A 268 1.00 14.53 -17.53
C LEU A 268 2.32 14.82 -18.26
N THR A 269 3.33 15.21 -17.50
CA THR A 269 4.68 15.54 -17.96
C THR A 269 5.72 14.69 -17.20
N GLU A 270 6.92 14.55 -17.77
CA GLU A 270 7.99 13.66 -17.23
C GLU A 270 8.36 13.98 -15.77
N ASP A 271 8.20 15.24 -15.35
CA ASP A 271 8.50 15.75 -14.01
C ASP A 271 7.46 15.40 -12.92
N LEU A 272 6.29 14.87 -13.32
CA LEU A 272 5.26 14.37 -12.39
C LEU A 272 5.46 12.90 -12.01
N VAL A 273 6.21 12.14 -12.82
CA VAL A 273 6.59 10.74 -12.52
C VAL A 273 7.39 10.71 -11.20
N ARG A 274 7.01 9.84 -10.27
CA ARG A 274 7.80 9.58 -9.05
C ARG A 274 8.84 8.46 -9.30
N PRO A 275 9.98 8.47 -8.58
CA PRO A 275 10.96 7.38 -8.65
C PRO A 275 10.56 6.15 -7.82
N PHE A 276 9.69 6.31 -6.83
CA PHE A 276 9.12 5.24 -6.02
C PHE A 276 7.76 5.68 -5.46
N GLN A 277 6.96 4.72 -5.00
CA GLN A 277 5.78 4.94 -4.16
C GLN A 277 6.11 4.63 -2.70
N GLU A 278 5.70 5.48 -1.76
CA GLU A 278 5.88 5.24 -0.33
C GLU A 278 4.63 4.53 0.23
N THR A 279 4.84 3.32 0.75
CA THR A 279 3.81 2.44 1.29
C THR A 279 3.97 2.34 2.80
N PHE A 280 2.88 2.40 3.55
CA PHE A 280 2.88 2.12 4.98
C PHE A 280 2.09 0.85 5.29
N VAL A 281 2.51 0.13 6.34
CA VAL A 281 1.74 -0.96 6.95
C VAL A 281 1.71 -0.72 8.46
N SER A 282 0.51 -0.79 9.04
CA SER A 282 0.25 -0.51 10.45
C SER A 282 -0.50 -1.66 11.11
N LEU A 283 -0.09 -2.00 12.33
CA LEU A 283 -0.80 -2.95 13.16
C LEU A 283 -2.01 -2.25 13.81
N VAL A 284 -3.21 -2.74 13.53
CA VAL A 284 -4.45 -2.29 14.19
C VAL A 284 -5.09 -3.44 14.96
N ASP A 285 -5.75 -3.14 16.07
CA ASP A 285 -6.56 -4.08 16.84
C ASP A 285 -7.69 -4.66 15.97
N ALA A 286 -7.85 -5.98 15.96
CA ALA A 286 -8.72 -6.65 14.98
C ALA A 286 -10.21 -6.33 15.12
N ASP A 287 -10.68 -6.09 16.36
CA ASP A 287 -12.10 -5.87 16.66
C ASP A 287 -12.47 -4.39 16.62
N SER A 288 -11.60 -3.51 17.13
CA SER A 288 -11.89 -2.07 17.24
C SER A 288 -11.25 -1.20 16.16
N GLY A 289 -10.35 -1.75 15.34
CA GLY A 289 -9.64 -1.02 14.27
C GLY A 289 -8.69 0.08 14.78
N LYS A 290 -8.42 0.13 16.09
CA LYS A 290 -7.56 1.15 16.70
C LYS A 290 -6.08 0.82 16.49
N PRO A 291 -5.20 1.82 16.29
CA PRO A 291 -3.77 1.55 16.17
C PRO A 291 -3.20 0.87 17.41
N VAL A 292 -2.42 -0.20 17.23
CA VAL A 292 -1.69 -0.84 18.32
C VAL A 292 -0.51 0.06 18.71
N ILE A 293 -0.41 0.39 19.99
CA ILE A 293 0.64 1.27 20.51
C ILE A 293 1.82 0.43 20.99
N ASP A 294 3.00 0.73 20.46
CA ASP A 294 4.28 0.15 20.84
C ASP A 294 4.67 0.56 22.27
N SER A 295 4.94 -0.43 23.13
CA SER A 295 5.30 -0.21 24.54
C SER A 295 6.66 0.46 24.74
N HIS A 296 7.53 0.42 23.73
CA HIS A 296 8.88 0.98 23.78
C HIS A 296 8.94 2.48 23.44
N SER A 297 8.11 2.93 22.49
CA SER A 297 8.11 4.29 21.96
C SER A 297 6.83 5.10 22.24
N GLY A 298 5.75 4.44 22.67
CA GLY A 298 4.45 5.08 22.93
C GLY A 298 3.73 5.56 21.66
N LYS A 299 4.08 5.01 20.49
CA LYS A 299 3.55 5.39 19.18
C LYS A 299 2.83 4.21 18.51
N PRO A 300 1.93 4.46 17.54
CA PRO A 300 1.41 3.41 16.66
C PRO A 300 2.54 2.57 16.04
N ILE A 301 2.33 1.25 15.97
CA ILE A 301 3.20 0.33 15.24
C ILE A 301 2.91 0.49 13.75
N THR A 302 3.71 1.34 13.10
CA THR A 302 3.65 1.61 11.66
C THR A 302 5.06 1.53 11.09
N PHE A 303 5.20 0.78 10.00
CA PHE A 303 6.42 0.67 9.20
C PHE A 303 6.17 1.22 7.80
N VAL A 304 7.24 1.69 7.17
CA VAL A 304 7.21 2.21 5.79
C VAL A 304 8.16 1.41 4.90
N GLY A 305 7.74 1.20 3.66
CA GLY A 305 8.53 0.63 2.58
C GLY A 305 8.41 1.50 1.34
N THR A 306 9.35 1.35 0.41
CA THR A 306 9.37 2.09 -0.86
C THR A 306 9.29 1.11 -2.02
N SER A 307 8.28 1.27 -2.86
CA SER A 307 8.06 0.48 -4.07
C SER A 307 8.70 1.21 -5.26
N PRO A 308 9.91 0.83 -5.71
CA PRO A 308 10.58 1.50 -6.84
C PRO A 308 9.76 1.37 -8.13
N ILE A 309 9.76 2.45 -8.92
CA ILE A 309 9.09 2.51 -10.22
C ILE A 309 10.15 2.28 -11.30
N ASP A 310 9.99 1.23 -12.12
CA ASP A 310 10.87 0.99 -13.26
C ASP A 310 10.47 1.87 -14.46
N VAL A 311 11.41 2.71 -14.90
CA VAL A 311 11.27 3.62 -16.04
C VAL A 311 12.51 3.43 -16.91
N PRO A 312 12.40 3.10 -18.21
CA PRO A 312 13.54 2.73 -19.06
C PRO A 312 14.39 3.94 -19.49
N ASN A 313 14.30 5.04 -18.75
CA ASN A 313 15.17 6.20 -18.87
C ASN A 313 15.58 6.71 -17.49
N CYS A 314 16.22 5.84 -16.70
CA CYS A 314 16.72 6.15 -15.37
C CYS A 314 17.54 7.46 -15.35
N SER A 315 18.26 7.76 -16.44
CA SER A 315 19.04 9.00 -16.59
C SER A 315 18.19 10.29 -16.62
N ARG A 316 16.95 10.23 -17.12
CA ARG A 316 16.02 11.38 -17.08
C ARG A 316 15.26 11.47 -15.76
N CYS A 317 14.85 10.35 -15.17
CA CYS A 317 14.06 10.39 -13.93
C CYS A 317 14.93 10.50 -12.65
N HIS A 318 16.18 10.03 -12.69
CA HIS A 318 17.07 10.02 -11.52
C HIS A 318 18.32 10.88 -11.69
N SER A 319 18.72 11.30 -12.91
CA SER A 319 19.98 12.06 -13.12
C SER A 319 19.81 13.52 -13.56
N ASN A 320 18.66 14.16 -13.30
CA ASN A 320 18.47 15.59 -13.52
C ASN A 320 17.92 16.35 -12.30
N GLU A 321 17.98 17.67 -12.35
CA GLU A 321 17.49 18.58 -11.29
C GLU A 321 15.96 18.71 -11.26
N THR A 322 15.28 18.48 -12.39
CA THR A 322 13.83 18.60 -12.50
C THR A 322 13.11 17.54 -11.66
N ALA A 323 13.50 16.27 -11.78
CA ALA A 323 12.86 15.15 -11.09
C ALA A 323 13.26 15.04 -9.61
N ASN A 324 14.51 15.37 -9.27
CA ASN A 324 15.06 15.27 -7.90
C ASN A 324 14.91 16.54 -7.05
N GLY A 325 14.67 17.69 -7.70
CA GLY A 325 14.69 19.01 -7.09
C GLY A 325 15.99 19.30 -6.35
N LYS A 326 15.89 20.08 -5.26
CA LYS A 326 17.03 20.44 -4.40
C LYS A 326 17.30 19.41 -3.28
N LYS A 327 16.40 18.43 -3.09
CA LYS A 327 16.39 17.53 -1.91
C LYS A 327 17.26 16.30 -2.09
N TYR A 328 17.26 15.71 -3.28
CA TYR A 328 17.99 14.47 -3.57
C TYR A 328 19.17 14.78 -4.49
N THR A 329 20.39 14.82 -3.95
CA THR A 329 21.57 15.32 -4.69
C THR A 329 22.59 14.23 -5.10
N LEU A 330 22.33 12.96 -4.78
CA LEU A 330 23.25 11.86 -5.03
C LEU A 330 23.64 11.74 -6.52
N TYR A 331 22.69 11.99 -7.42
CA TYR A 331 22.88 11.99 -8.87
C TYR A 331 23.97 12.96 -9.38
N LYS A 332 24.35 13.97 -8.59
CA LYS A 332 25.44 14.90 -8.93
C LYS A 332 26.82 14.26 -8.77
N GLN A 333 26.90 13.12 -8.09
CA GLN A 333 28.14 12.35 -7.84
C GLN A 333 28.30 11.20 -8.86
N GLU A 334 27.20 10.68 -9.41
CA GLU A 334 27.17 9.59 -10.41
C GLU A 334 27.58 10.04 -11.83
N ARG A 335 27.86 11.34 -12.03
CA ARG A 335 28.33 11.92 -13.30
C ARG A 335 29.86 12.17 -13.32
N ALA A 336 30.61 11.55 -12.41
CA ALA A 336 32.08 11.62 -12.33
C ALA A 336 32.73 10.44 -13.06
#